data_AF-A0A1J3G1Q5-F1
#
_entry.id   AF-A0A1J3G1Q5-F1
#
_cell.length_a   1.000
_cell.length_b   1.000
_cell.length_c   1.000
_cell.angle_alpha   90.00
_cell.angle_beta   90.00
_cell.angle_gamma   90.00
#
_symmetry.space_group_name_H-M   'P 1'
#
loop_
_entity.id
_entity.type
_entity.pdbx_description
1 polymer ?
#
loop_
_entity_poly.entity_id
_entity_poly.type
_entity_poly.pdbx_seq_one_letter_code
_entity_poly.pdbx_strand_id
1 'polypeptide(L)'
;MAYFVPEIISREQVRGRKKVYDLVIDDTHSIRVTVTRQPETAHEWVSAFLPVQGTFLTVAVHDEDGEAQVMTLCVGHEALVFKLFTNRLHATSRDVQVFLRDLCSCFGWRTDGYDYVLKRKSPKLYLENLKDISRYYRANSLGDFGMMFLGKQVLEPRIIKWKETEHVTKEQIRETVMEEVASSQPVG
;
A
#
# COMPACT_ATOMS: atom_id res chain seq x y z
N MET A 1 2.78 -8.13 25.94
CA MET A 1 2.85 -8.91 24.68
C MET A 1 3.81 -8.20 23.75
N ALA A 2 4.64 -8.94 23.00
CA ALA A 2 5.51 -8.36 21.99
C ALA A 2 4.71 -8.10 20.71
N TYR A 3 4.84 -6.92 20.13
CA TYR A 3 4.22 -6.60 18.85
C TYR A 3 4.95 -7.32 17.72
N PHE A 4 4.18 -7.74 16.72
CA PHE A 4 4.70 -8.24 15.48
C PHE A 4 5.28 -7.08 14.64
N VAL A 5 6.55 -7.21 14.25
CA VAL A 5 7.26 -6.23 13.41
C VAL A 5 7.91 -6.99 12.26
N PRO A 6 7.43 -6.85 11.02
CA PRO A 6 8.05 -7.52 9.89
C PRO A 6 9.49 -7.05 9.66
N GLU A 7 10.39 -7.98 9.34
CA GLU A 7 11.77 -7.67 9.01
C GLU A 7 11.88 -7.16 7.57
N ILE A 8 12.71 -6.15 7.33
CA ILE A 8 12.96 -5.61 5.98
C ILE A 8 14.37 -5.95 5.56
N ILE A 9 14.45 -6.87 4.62
CA ILE A 9 15.69 -7.29 4.01
C ILE A 9 15.82 -6.57 2.67
N SER A 10 16.83 -5.70 2.57
CA SER A 10 17.14 -5.06 1.30
C SER A 10 17.77 -6.10 0.38
N ARG A 11 17.26 -6.25 -0.85
CA ARG A 11 18.01 -6.94 -1.89
C ARG A 11 18.97 -5.95 -2.55
N GLU A 12 20.24 -6.32 -2.71
CA GLU A 12 21.22 -5.47 -3.38
C GLU A 12 20.85 -5.19 -4.85
N GLN A 13 21.19 -3.97 -5.26
CA GLN A 13 21.05 -3.35 -6.59
C GLN A 13 19.63 -3.11 -7.12
N VAL A 14 19.24 -1.84 -7.05
CA VAL A 14 18.35 -1.27 -8.05
C VAL A 14 19.10 -0.15 -8.78
N ARG A 15 19.23 -0.29 -10.09
CA ARG A 15 19.69 0.80 -10.95
C ARG A 15 18.64 1.92 -10.91
N GLY A 16 19.04 3.14 -10.57
CA GLY A 16 18.19 4.34 -10.70
C GLY A 16 17.34 4.70 -9.47
N ARG A 17 16.11 5.20 -9.70
CA ARG A 17 15.19 5.79 -8.68
C ARG A 17 14.15 4.80 -8.11
N LYS A 18 14.39 3.50 -8.26
CA LYS A 18 13.58 2.39 -7.73
C LYS A 18 14.39 1.69 -6.63
N LYS A 19 13.73 1.07 -5.64
CA LYS A 19 14.34 0.22 -4.61
C LYS A 19 13.43 -1.00 -4.39
N VAL A 20 14.00 -2.17 -4.14
CA VAL A 20 13.21 -3.41 -3.90
C VAL A 20 13.64 -4.02 -2.57
N TYR A 21 12.64 -4.39 -1.78
CA TYR A 21 12.80 -4.98 -0.46
C TYR A 21 12.01 -6.29 -0.39
N ASP A 22 12.52 -7.24 0.39
CA ASP A 22 11.69 -8.33 0.90
C ASP A 22 11.24 -7.94 2.31
N LEU A 23 9.92 -7.90 2.50
CA LEU A 23 9.29 -7.75 3.79
C LEU A 23 8.96 -9.14 4.32
N VAL A 24 9.79 -9.63 5.24
CA VAL A 24 9.64 -10.96 5.85
C VAL A 24 8.69 -10.86 7.03
N ILE A 25 7.60 -11.60 6.94
CA ILE A 25 6.54 -11.60 7.95
C ILE A 25 6.74 -12.77 8.91
N ASP A 26 6.96 -13.96 8.38
CA ASP A 26 7.38 -15.13 9.15
C ASP A 26 8.22 -16.06 8.27
N ASP A 27 8.55 -17.25 8.79
CA ASP A 27 9.39 -18.24 8.11
C ASP A 27 8.82 -18.72 6.76
N THR A 28 7.54 -18.49 6.51
CA THR A 28 6.80 -18.96 5.33
C THR A 28 6.22 -17.83 4.48
N HIS A 29 6.09 -16.62 5.03
CA HIS A 29 5.46 -15.49 4.37
C HIS A 29 6.45 -14.33 4.21
N SER A 30 6.65 -13.95 2.95
CA SER A 30 7.36 -12.72 2.58
C SER A 30 6.62 -12.00 1.46
N ILE A 31 6.66 -10.67 1.48
CA ILE A 31 6.10 -9.84 0.43
C ILE A 31 7.21 -9.01 -0.21
N ARG A 32 7.27 -9.05 -1.53
CA ARG A 32 8.21 -8.25 -2.31
C ARG A 32 7.67 -6.85 -2.47
N VAL A 33 8.40 -5.86 -1.98
CA VAL A 33 7.99 -4.46 -2.03
C VAL A 33 8.89 -3.69 -2.99
N THR A 34 8.29 -3.14 -4.03
CA THR A 34 8.93 -2.17 -4.91
C THR A 34 8.60 -0.75 -4.46
N VAL A 35 9.62 0.05 -4.16
CA VAL A 35 9.49 1.47 -3.83
C VAL A 35 10.03 2.30 -4.98
N THR A 36 9.26 3.27 -5.47
CA THR A 36 9.66 4.07 -6.62
C THR A 36 9.19 5.52 -6.54
N ARG A 37 9.98 6.44 -7.11
CA ARG A 37 9.57 7.83 -7.39
C ARG A 37 9.24 8.03 -8.87
N GLN A 38 9.17 6.97 -9.66
CA GLN A 38 8.98 7.00 -11.11
C GLN A 38 7.54 6.61 -11.47
N PRO A 39 6.73 7.54 -12.03
CA PRO A 39 5.36 7.23 -12.45
C PRO A 39 5.26 6.08 -13.46
N GLU A 40 6.25 5.96 -14.35
CA GLU A 40 6.36 4.90 -15.35
C GLU A 40 6.42 3.50 -14.71
N THR A 41 7.10 3.34 -13.58
CA THR A 41 7.15 2.05 -12.86
C THR A 41 5.78 1.67 -12.31
N ALA A 42 4.98 2.63 -11.85
CA ALA A 42 3.62 2.33 -11.40
C ALA A 42 2.72 1.90 -12.56
N HIS A 43 2.89 2.52 -13.73
CA HIS A 43 2.19 2.12 -14.94
C HIS A 43 2.58 0.71 -15.40
N GLU A 44 3.88 0.39 -15.45
CA GLU A 44 4.37 -0.95 -15.80
C GLU A 44 3.83 -2.01 -14.83
N TRP A 45 3.85 -1.71 -13.53
CA TRP A 45 3.35 -2.62 -12.50
C TRP A 45 1.84 -2.86 -12.66
N VAL A 46 1.02 -1.82 -12.79
CA VAL A 46 -0.42 -1.96 -13.02
C VAL A 46 -0.74 -2.68 -14.33
N SER A 47 0.07 -2.46 -15.37
CA SER A 47 -0.14 -3.10 -16.68
C SER A 47 -0.08 -4.63 -16.62
N ALA A 48 0.65 -5.19 -15.66
CA ALA A 48 0.66 -6.64 -15.42
C ALA A 48 -0.71 -7.18 -14.95
N PHE A 49 -1.55 -6.32 -14.35
CA PHE A 49 -2.84 -6.70 -13.76
C PHE A 49 -4.06 -6.21 -14.57
N LEU A 50 -3.88 -5.27 -15.52
CA LEU A 50 -4.93 -4.82 -16.43
C LEU A 50 -5.73 -5.94 -17.15
N PRO A 51 -5.14 -7.06 -17.59
CA PRO A 51 -5.91 -8.12 -18.25
C PRO A 51 -6.81 -8.93 -17.30
N VAL A 52 -6.74 -8.71 -15.98
CA VAL A 52 -7.47 -9.47 -14.97
C VAL A 52 -8.55 -8.59 -14.33
N GLN A 53 -9.79 -8.72 -14.81
CA GLN A 53 -10.95 -8.11 -14.14
C GLN A 53 -11.14 -8.74 -12.75
N GLY A 54 -11.45 -7.91 -11.76
CA GLY A 54 -11.70 -8.37 -10.39
C GLY A 54 -10.43 -8.58 -9.56
N THR A 55 -9.31 -7.95 -9.94
CA THR A 55 -8.11 -7.92 -9.09
C THR A 55 -8.44 -7.28 -7.74
N PHE A 56 -8.18 -8.02 -6.66
CA PHE A 56 -8.30 -7.52 -5.29
C PHE A 56 -7.00 -6.83 -4.90
N LEU A 57 -7.10 -5.60 -4.41
CA LEU A 57 -5.97 -4.80 -3.97
C LEU A 57 -6.15 -4.40 -2.52
N THR A 58 -5.15 -4.65 -1.68
CA THR A 58 -5.01 -3.86 -0.46
C THR A 58 -4.30 -2.55 -0.79
N VAL A 59 -4.85 -1.45 -0.32
CA VAL A 59 -4.43 -0.09 -0.66
C VAL A 59 -4.29 0.72 0.60
N ALA A 60 -3.17 1.43 0.71
CA ALA A 60 -3.01 2.50 1.68
C ALA A 60 -2.64 3.80 0.99
N VAL A 61 -3.25 4.89 1.44
CA VAL A 61 -2.93 6.24 1.00
C VAL A 61 -2.44 7.00 2.21
N HIS A 62 -1.17 7.40 2.17
CA HIS A 62 -0.56 8.15 3.27
C HIS A 62 -0.46 9.61 2.86
N ASP A 63 -1.02 10.49 3.70
CA ASP A 63 -0.88 11.93 3.57
C ASP A 63 0.12 12.45 4.59
N GLU A 64 1.01 13.29 4.12
CA GLU A 64 1.87 14.07 4.99
C GLU A 64 1.71 15.54 4.68
N ASP A 65 1.38 16.29 5.72
CA ASP A 65 1.20 17.75 5.78
C ASP A 65 1.81 18.51 4.58
N GLY A 66 1.06 18.50 3.46
CA GLY A 66 1.29 19.35 2.29
C GLY A 66 2.23 18.84 1.18
N GLU A 67 3.16 17.91 1.42
CA GLU A 67 4.33 17.74 0.54
C GLU A 67 4.42 16.38 -0.17
N ALA A 68 4.42 15.27 0.59
CA ALA A 68 4.64 13.93 0.05
C ALA A 68 3.43 13.04 0.36
N GLN A 69 2.69 12.68 -0.69
CA GLN A 69 1.65 11.66 -0.58
C GLN A 69 2.16 10.41 -1.27
N VAL A 70 2.09 9.29 -0.60
CA VAL A 70 2.46 7.98 -1.15
C VAL A 70 1.25 7.09 -1.18
N MET A 71 1.20 6.27 -2.21
CA MET A 71 0.21 5.23 -2.35
C MET A 71 0.93 3.90 -2.34
N THR A 72 0.43 2.99 -1.53
CA THR A 72 0.84 1.59 -1.52
C THR A 72 -0.27 0.76 -2.12
N LEU A 73 0.08 -0.10 -3.07
CA LEU A 73 -0.78 -1.11 -3.67
C LEU A 73 -0.19 -2.47 -3.34
N CYS A 74 -1.01 -3.43 -2.91
CA CYS A 74 -0.59 -4.79 -2.62
C CYS A 74 -1.51 -5.79 -3.30
N VAL A 75 -0.92 -6.81 -3.95
CA VAL A 75 -1.61 -7.97 -4.52
C VAL A 75 -0.81 -9.22 -4.21
N GLY A 76 -1.36 -10.12 -3.40
CA GLY A 76 -0.72 -11.37 -3.03
C GLY A 76 0.66 -11.13 -2.40
N HIS A 77 1.71 -11.63 -3.07
CA HIS A 77 3.09 -11.52 -2.57
C HIS A 77 3.87 -10.32 -3.13
N GLU A 78 3.21 -9.39 -3.82
CA GLU A 78 3.83 -8.20 -4.40
C GLU A 78 3.16 -6.91 -3.93
N ALA A 79 3.99 -5.92 -3.60
CA ALA A 79 3.57 -4.59 -3.24
C ALA A 79 4.34 -3.53 -4.02
N LEU A 80 3.66 -2.44 -4.35
CA LEU A 80 4.22 -1.24 -4.96
C LEU A 80 3.94 -0.04 -4.07
N VAL A 81 4.99 0.67 -3.65
CA VAL A 81 4.90 2.00 -3.04
C VAL A 81 5.41 3.03 -4.01
N PHE A 82 4.58 4.01 -4.33
CA PHE A 82 4.96 5.08 -5.25
C PHE A 82 4.49 6.45 -4.76
N LYS A 83 5.26 7.47 -5.13
CA LYS A 83 4.95 8.87 -4.81
C LYS A 83 3.85 9.39 -5.74
N LEU A 84 2.83 10.02 -5.16
CA LEU A 84 1.81 10.76 -5.88
C LEU A 84 2.31 12.18 -6.16
N PHE A 85 2.44 12.53 -7.44
CA PHE A 85 2.87 13.84 -7.88
C PHE A 85 1.68 14.75 -8.21
N THR A 86 1.81 16.03 -7.87
CA THR A 86 0.89 17.11 -8.30
C THR A 86 1.20 17.61 -9.70
N ASN A 87 2.45 17.46 -10.18
CA ASN A 87 2.90 18.00 -11.45
C ASN A 87 2.34 17.19 -12.63
N ARG A 88 1.70 17.86 -13.61
CA ARG A 88 1.14 17.24 -14.82
C ARG A 88 2.14 16.39 -15.61
N LEU A 89 3.43 16.74 -15.59
CA LEU A 89 4.49 15.98 -16.29
C LEU A 89 4.79 14.62 -15.63
N HIS A 90 4.44 14.44 -14.36
CA HIS A 90 4.68 13.22 -13.58
C HIS A 90 3.40 12.68 -12.97
N ALA A 91 2.24 13.10 -13.48
CA ALA A 91 0.95 12.66 -12.99
C ALA A 91 0.78 11.15 -13.19
N THR A 92 0.06 10.52 -12.26
CA THR A 92 -0.34 9.12 -12.36
C THR A 92 -0.96 8.85 -13.74
N SER A 93 -0.49 7.81 -14.43
CA SER A 93 -0.91 7.54 -15.81
C SER A 93 -2.41 7.27 -15.90
N ARG A 94 -2.99 7.48 -17.09
CA ARG A 94 -4.41 7.20 -17.35
C ARG A 94 -4.76 5.75 -17.02
N ASP A 95 -3.89 4.81 -17.34
CA ASP A 95 -4.16 3.39 -17.13
C ASP A 95 -4.17 3.03 -15.65
N VAL A 96 -3.30 3.63 -14.85
CA VAL A 96 -3.35 3.48 -13.39
C VAL A 96 -4.65 4.08 -12.84
N GLN A 97 -5.08 5.24 -13.34
CA GLN A 97 -6.36 5.85 -12.93
C GLN A 97 -7.55 4.95 -13.29
N VAL A 98 -7.59 4.42 -14.52
CA VAL A 98 -8.66 3.52 -14.98
C VAL A 98 -8.64 2.21 -14.20
N PHE A 99 -7.48 1.63 -13.93
CA PHE A 99 -7.37 0.42 -13.15
C PHE A 99 -7.95 0.59 -11.74
N LEU A 100 -7.49 1.63 -11.03
CA LEU A 100 -7.90 1.95 -9.67
C LEU A 100 -9.39 2.31 -9.54
N ARG A 101 -9.96 2.90 -10.59
CA ARG A 101 -11.36 3.30 -10.63
C ARG A 101 -12.28 2.17 -11.09
N ASP A 102 -11.94 1.50 -12.19
CA ASP A 102 -12.91 0.70 -12.94
C ASP A 102 -12.66 -0.81 -12.85
N LEU A 103 -11.42 -1.25 -12.59
CA LEU A 103 -11.02 -2.64 -12.84
C LEU A 103 -10.72 -3.43 -11.56
N CYS A 104 -10.27 -2.77 -10.50
CA CYS A 104 -9.96 -3.43 -9.23
C CYS A 104 -11.04 -3.21 -8.17
N SER A 105 -11.09 -4.13 -7.21
CA SER A 105 -11.74 -3.91 -5.91
C SER A 105 -10.67 -3.61 -4.87
N CYS A 106 -10.76 -2.45 -4.23
CA CYS A 106 -9.75 -2.01 -3.26
C CYS A 106 -10.24 -2.22 -1.83
N PHE A 107 -9.32 -2.57 -0.95
CA PHE A 107 -9.54 -2.72 0.48
C PHE A 107 -8.50 -1.87 1.19
N GLY A 108 -8.90 -1.16 2.24
CA GLY A 108 -7.95 -0.40 3.05
C GLY A 108 -8.44 -0.27 4.48
N TRP A 109 -7.55 0.15 5.36
CA TRP A 109 -7.86 0.37 6.77
C TRP A 109 -8.15 1.84 7.08
N ARG A 110 -9.28 2.12 7.76
CA ARG A 110 -9.70 3.48 8.18
C ARG A 110 -9.55 4.48 7.04
N THR A 111 -10.23 4.22 5.93
CA THR A 111 -10.01 4.89 4.65
C THR A 111 -10.56 6.33 4.58
N ASP A 112 -11.05 6.86 5.70
CA ASP A 112 -11.57 8.22 5.80
C ASP A 112 -10.46 9.22 5.41
N GLY A 113 -10.70 9.97 4.32
CA GLY A 113 -9.76 10.96 3.80
C GLY A 113 -8.90 10.51 2.62
N TYR A 114 -8.83 9.21 2.28
CA TYR A 114 -8.05 8.74 1.12
C TYR A 114 -8.43 9.48 -0.16
N ASP A 115 -9.74 9.59 -0.39
CA ASP A 115 -10.31 10.24 -1.55
C ASP A 115 -9.95 11.73 -1.64
N TYR A 116 -9.92 12.42 -0.50
CA TYR A 116 -9.49 13.82 -0.40
C TYR A 116 -8.01 13.99 -0.76
N VAL A 117 -7.17 13.06 -0.30
CA VAL A 117 -5.72 13.05 -0.58
C VAL A 117 -5.48 12.82 -2.07
N LEU A 118 -6.10 11.80 -2.66
CA LEU A 118 -5.96 11.47 -4.09
C LEU A 118 -6.45 12.62 -5.00
N LYS A 119 -7.61 13.20 -4.70
CA LYS A 119 -8.20 14.30 -5.50
C LYS A 119 -7.37 15.57 -5.48
N ARG A 120 -6.60 15.84 -4.39
CA ARG A 120 -5.63 16.96 -4.35
C ARG A 120 -4.46 16.75 -5.32
N LYS A 121 -4.13 15.52 -5.69
CA LYS A 121 -3.06 15.21 -6.65
C LYS A 121 -3.56 15.17 -8.08
N SER A 122 -4.72 14.55 -8.29
CA SER A 122 -5.39 14.55 -9.58
C SER A 122 -6.89 14.42 -9.37
N PRO A 123 -7.73 15.32 -9.91
CA PRO A 123 -9.19 15.21 -9.79
C PRO A 123 -9.77 13.92 -10.38
N LYS A 124 -9.01 13.23 -11.24
CA LYS A 124 -9.39 11.96 -11.89
C LYS A 124 -8.88 10.72 -11.15
N LEU A 125 -8.08 10.89 -10.10
CA LEU A 125 -7.54 9.81 -9.29
C LEU A 125 -8.38 9.63 -8.04
N TYR A 126 -9.08 8.51 -7.96
CA TYR A 126 -9.90 8.11 -6.81
C TYR A 126 -10.14 6.60 -6.86
N LEU A 127 -10.66 6.03 -5.77
CA LEU A 127 -10.87 4.60 -5.59
C LEU A 127 -12.37 4.30 -5.55
N GLU A 128 -12.99 4.05 -6.71
CA GLU A 128 -14.46 3.88 -6.82
C GLU A 128 -14.96 2.70 -5.97
N ASN A 129 -14.25 1.57 -5.99
CA ASN A 129 -14.64 0.34 -5.32
C ASN A 129 -13.84 0.09 -4.04
N LEU A 130 -13.63 1.14 -3.21
CA LEU A 130 -12.91 1.03 -1.94
C LEU A 130 -13.78 0.52 -0.80
N LYS A 131 -13.31 -0.51 -0.11
CA LYS A 131 -13.92 -1.12 1.07
C LYS A 131 -13.06 -0.88 2.30
N ASP A 132 -13.64 -0.25 3.32
CA ASP A 132 -12.98 -0.03 4.61
C ASP A 132 -13.06 -1.30 5.47
N ILE A 133 -11.93 -2.02 5.58
CA ILE A 133 -11.80 -3.29 6.30
C ILE A 133 -12.23 -3.14 7.77
N SER A 134 -11.95 -2.00 8.40
CA SER A 134 -12.27 -1.77 9.82
C SER A 134 -13.77 -1.88 10.12
N ARG A 135 -14.61 -1.53 9.13
CA ARG A 135 -16.08 -1.56 9.26
C ARG A 135 -16.66 -2.98 9.16
N TYR A 136 -16.01 -3.87 8.42
CA TYR A 136 -16.50 -5.25 8.22
C TYR A 136 -16.23 -6.12 9.44
N TYR A 137 -15.05 -5.98 10.05
CA TYR A 137 -14.59 -6.89 11.10
C TYR A 137 -14.76 -6.36 12.52
N ARG A 138 -15.32 -5.14 12.68
CA ARG A 138 -15.50 -4.47 13.98
C ARG A 138 -14.22 -4.43 14.83
N ALA A 139 -13.07 -4.45 14.18
CA ALA A 139 -11.78 -4.34 14.84
C ALA A 139 -11.53 -2.87 15.17
N ASN A 140 -11.28 -2.58 16.45
CA ASN A 140 -11.07 -1.20 16.91
C ASN A 140 -9.68 -0.69 16.54
N SER A 141 -8.74 -1.60 16.29
CA SER A 141 -7.36 -1.29 15.92
C SER A 141 -6.81 -2.27 14.89
N LEU A 142 -5.75 -1.84 14.18
CA LEU A 142 -5.00 -2.75 13.30
C LEU A 142 -4.36 -3.89 14.12
N GLY A 143 -4.04 -3.63 15.39
CA GLY A 143 -3.57 -4.65 16.32
C GLY A 143 -4.63 -5.71 16.66
N ASP A 144 -5.89 -5.29 16.86
CA ASP A 144 -7.02 -6.21 17.07
C ASP A 144 -7.29 -7.02 15.80
N PHE A 145 -7.26 -6.36 14.64
CA PHE A 145 -7.39 -7.02 13.35
C PHE A 145 -6.28 -8.07 13.16
N GLY A 146 -5.01 -7.70 13.40
CA GLY A 146 -3.89 -8.64 13.36
C GLY A 146 -4.05 -9.81 14.34
N MET A 147 -4.59 -9.58 15.54
CA MET A 147 -4.87 -10.66 16.49
C MET A 147 -5.95 -11.62 15.98
N MET A 148 -6.99 -11.10 15.33
CA MET A 148 -8.10 -11.92 14.81
C MET A 148 -7.67 -12.83 13.67
N PHE A 149 -6.77 -12.36 12.79
CA PHE A 149 -6.38 -13.08 11.57
C PHE A 149 -5.02 -13.78 11.67
N LEU A 150 -4.04 -13.16 12.33
CA LEU A 150 -2.66 -13.67 12.41
C LEU A 150 -2.32 -14.28 13.78
N GLY A 151 -3.22 -14.18 14.76
CA GLY A 151 -2.96 -14.56 16.16
C GLY A 151 -1.86 -13.72 16.83
N LYS A 152 -1.48 -12.58 16.23
CA LYS A 152 -0.37 -11.72 16.67
C LYS A 152 -0.81 -10.25 16.70
N GLN A 153 -0.44 -9.53 17.76
CA GLN A 153 -0.69 -8.09 17.83
C GLN A 153 0.21 -7.37 16.83
N VAL A 154 -0.42 -6.64 15.92
CA VAL A 154 0.27 -5.73 15.01
C VAL A 154 0.34 -4.34 15.64
N LEU A 155 1.43 -3.60 15.42
CA LEU A 155 1.52 -2.21 15.87
C LEU A 155 0.49 -1.34 15.14
N GLU A 156 -0.31 -0.56 15.90
CA GLU A 156 -1.06 0.52 15.29
C GLU A 156 -0.10 1.54 14.67
N PRO A 157 -0.37 2.00 13.44
CA PRO A 157 0.50 2.94 12.76
C PRO A 157 0.54 4.25 13.53
N ARG A 158 1.74 4.77 13.78
CA ARG A 158 1.95 6.18 14.07
C ARG A 158 2.24 6.86 12.74
N ILE A 159 1.53 7.93 12.42
CA ILE A 159 1.86 8.78 11.28
C ILE A 159 3.27 9.36 11.54
N ILE A 160 4.29 8.78 10.92
CA ILE A 160 5.69 9.21 11.05
C ILE A 160 6.02 10.06 9.83
N LYS A 161 6.37 11.33 10.08
CA LYS A 161 6.80 12.30 9.07
C LYS A 161 7.93 11.72 8.19
N TRP A 162 7.72 11.70 6.88
CA TRP A 162 8.71 11.49 5.82
C TRP A 162 9.67 12.65 5.92
N LYS A 163 10.75 12.44 6.66
CA LYS A 163 11.91 13.31 6.51
C LYS A 163 12.38 13.14 5.07
N GLU A 164 12.82 14.24 4.45
CA GLU A 164 13.38 14.30 3.08
C GLU A 164 14.60 13.39 2.84
N THR A 165 14.88 12.45 3.72
CA THR A 165 15.85 11.38 3.49
C THR A 165 15.31 10.46 2.37
N GLU A 166 16.22 9.92 1.56
CA GLU A 166 15.93 9.08 0.37
C GLU A 166 15.30 7.71 0.69
N HIS A 167 14.60 7.60 1.82
CA HIS A 167 14.05 6.39 2.37
C HIS A 167 12.58 6.67 2.67
N VAL A 168 11.68 6.15 1.82
CA VAL A 168 10.33 5.84 2.28
C VAL A 168 10.49 5.05 3.57
N THR A 169 9.93 5.55 4.67
CA THR A 169 10.17 4.93 5.96
C THR A 169 9.57 3.54 5.91
N LYS A 170 10.43 2.57 6.16
CA LYS A 170 10.18 1.13 6.26
C LYS A 170 8.86 0.76 6.97
N GLU A 171 8.35 1.65 7.81
CA GLU A 171 7.10 1.53 8.56
C GLU A 171 5.84 1.63 7.68
N GLN A 172 5.75 2.57 6.74
CA GLN A 172 4.57 2.70 5.84
C GLN A 172 4.39 1.48 4.93
N ILE A 173 5.50 0.90 4.48
CA ILE A 173 5.53 -0.34 3.71
C ILE A 173 5.01 -1.53 4.53
N ARG A 174 5.35 -1.57 5.82
CA ARG A 174 4.87 -2.61 6.73
C ARG A 174 3.36 -2.56 6.87
N GLU A 175 2.78 -1.37 6.96
CA GLU A 175 1.34 -1.14 7.20
C GLU A 175 0.46 -1.85 6.17
N THR A 176 0.61 -1.49 4.89
CA THR A 176 -0.24 -2.04 3.82
C THR A 176 -0.02 -3.53 3.59
N VAL A 177 1.20 -4.00 3.83
CA VAL A 177 1.55 -5.40 3.67
C VAL A 177 0.97 -6.27 4.78
N MET A 178 0.94 -5.79 6.02
CA MET A 178 0.30 -6.51 7.13
C MET A 178 -1.21 -6.63 6.92
N GLU A 179 -1.84 -5.61 6.34
CA GLU A 179 -3.26 -5.65 5.93
C GLU A 179 -3.54 -6.72 4.86
N GLU A 180 -2.69 -6.83 3.84
CA GLU A 180 -2.82 -7.85 2.77
C GLU A 180 -2.72 -9.28 3.32
N VAL A 181 -1.77 -9.55 4.22
CA VAL A 181 -1.60 -10.92 4.75
C VAL A 181 -2.76 -11.31 5.65
N ALA A 182 -3.26 -10.39 6.46
CA ALA A 182 -4.43 -10.64 7.29
C ALA A 182 -5.70 -10.87 6.45
N SER A 183 -5.84 -10.24 5.28
CA SER A 183 -7.00 -10.42 4.39
C SER A 183 -6.93 -11.69 3.51
N SER A 184 -5.73 -12.25 3.31
CA SER A 184 -5.47 -13.40 2.42
C SER A 184 -5.54 -14.78 3.08
N GLN A 185 -5.56 -14.87 4.41
CA GLN A 185 -5.70 -16.15 5.10
C GLN A 185 -7.18 -16.61 5.10
N PRO A 186 -7.50 -17.85 4.67
CA PRO A 186 -8.85 -18.36 4.75
C PRO A 186 -9.24 -18.53 6.23
N VAL A 187 -10.44 -18.06 6.56
CA VAL A 187 -11.05 -18.24 7.87
C VAL A 187 -11.17 -19.74 8.14
N GLY A 188 -10.43 -20.22 9.14
CA GLY A 188 -10.60 -21.57 9.70
C GLY A 188 -11.85 -21.67 10.56
#